data_AF-A0A936S720-F1
#
_entry.id   AF-A0A936S720-F1
#
_cell.length_a   1.000
_cell.length_b   1.000
_cell.length_c   1.000
_cell.angle_alpha   90.00
_cell.angle_beta   90.00
_cell.angle_gamma   90.00
#
_symmetry.space_group_name_H-M   'P 1'
#
loop_
_entity.id
_entity.type
_entity.pdbx_description
1 polymer ?
#
loop_
_entity_poly.entity_id
_entity_poly.type
_entity_poly.pdbx_seq_one_letter_code
_entity_poly.pdbx_strand_id
1 'polypeptide(L)'
;MSKFDSPLNDIKIASPCSADWNGMYGDERKRFCGECKLNVYNLSGMTKNEAERLVTNAEGRLCVRFYQRADGSVFRWFPNRN
;
A
#
# COMPACT_ATOMS: atom_id res chain seq x y z
N MET A 1 18.34 17.31 12.76
CA MET A 1 17.65 16.03 12.54
C MET A 1 16.34 16.30 11.81
N SER A 2 16.32 15.98 10.51
CA SER A 2 15.18 16.26 9.63
C SER A 2 13.97 15.44 10.06
N LYS A 3 12.85 16.12 10.34
CA LYS A 3 11.53 15.49 10.35
C LYS A 3 11.37 14.72 9.02
N PHE A 4 10.72 13.55 9.04
CA PHE A 4 10.04 12.90 7.88
C PHE A 4 10.63 11.66 7.18
N ASP A 5 11.40 10.78 7.82
CA ASP A 5 11.56 9.41 7.26
C ASP A 5 10.39 8.51 7.67
N SER A 6 9.27 8.66 6.95
CA SER A 6 8.20 7.66 6.97
C SER A 6 8.69 6.42 6.21
N PRO A 7 8.48 5.18 6.71
CA PRO A 7 8.84 3.97 5.98
C PRO A 7 8.10 3.86 4.63
N LEU A 8 7.04 4.65 4.44
CA LEU A 8 6.29 4.73 3.19
C LEU A 8 7.05 5.42 2.05
N ASN A 9 8.08 6.22 2.35
CA ASN A 9 8.87 6.92 1.33
C ASN A 9 9.82 5.97 0.59
N ASP A 10 10.18 4.83 1.19
CA ASP A 10 11.15 3.87 0.65
C ASP A 10 10.52 2.56 0.17
N ILE A 11 9.19 2.53 -0.02
CA ILE A 11 8.51 1.32 -0.50
C ILE A 11 8.89 1.02 -1.94
N LYS A 12 9.41 -0.18 -2.18
CA LYS A 12 9.69 -0.72 -3.51
C LYS A 12 8.97 -2.04 -3.70
N ILE A 13 8.28 -2.20 -4.84
CA ILE A 13 7.66 -3.47 -5.24
C ILE A 13 8.73 -4.30 -5.95
N ALA A 14 9.29 -5.29 -5.25
CA ALA A 14 10.33 -6.16 -5.81
C ALA A 14 9.79 -7.15 -6.86
N SER A 15 8.52 -7.53 -6.78
CA SER A 15 7.88 -8.48 -7.70
C SER A 15 6.45 -8.02 -7.98
N PRO A 16 6.22 -7.23 -9.04
CA PRO A 16 4.90 -6.71 -9.36
C PRO A 16 3.95 -7.84 -9.76
N CYS A 17 2.72 -7.77 -9.26
CA CYS A 17 1.63 -8.64 -9.66
C CYS A 17 0.83 -7.95 -10.79
N SER A 18 0.61 -8.65 -11.91
CA SER A 18 -0.18 -8.14 -13.05
C SER A 18 -1.69 -8.34 -12.90
N ALA A 19 -2.13 -9.06 -11.86
CA ALA A 19 -3.53 -9.35 -11.62
C ALA A 19 -4.37 -8.06 -11.46
N ASP A 20 -5.55 -8.06 -12.05
CA ASP A 20 -6.48 -6.93 -11.92
C ASP A 20 -7.05 -6.86 -10.49
N TRP A 21 -7.03 -5.66 -9.90
CA TRP A 21 -7.55 -5.41 -8.56
C TRP A 21 -9.05 -5.64 -8.46
N ASN A 22 -9.80 -5.32 -9.54
CA ASN A 22 -11.26 -5.49 -9.53
C ASN A 22 -11.69 -6.95 -9.58
N GLY A 23 -10.83 -7.85 -10.08
CA GLY A 23 -11.04 -9.29 -10.03
C GLY A 23 -10.66 -9.96 -8.70
N MET A 24 -10.11 -9.22 -7.73
CA MET A 24 -9.72 -9.76 -6.42
C MET A 24 -10.89 -9.77 -5.42
N TYR A 25 -10.83 -10.68 -4.44
CA TYR A 25 -11.88 -10.84 -3.44
C TYR A 25 -11.58 -10.07 -2.16
N GLY A 26 -12.48 -9.21 -1.70
CA GLY A 26 -12.32 -8.47 -0.44
C GLY A 26 -12.95 -7.09 -0.51
N ASP A 27 -12.35 -6.15 0.22
CA ASP A 27 -12.82 -4.76 0.33
C ASP A 27 -11.81 -3.76 -0.26
N GLU A 28 -12.07 -2.46 -0.11
CA GLU A 28 -11.19 -1.40 -0.61
C GLU A 28 -9.84 -1.34 0.12
N ARG A 29 -9.75 -1.90 1.33
CA ARG A 29 -8.55 -1.87 2.16
C ARG A 29 -7.64 -3.06 1.86
N LYS A 30 -8.21 -4.25 1.67
CA LYS A 30 -7.48 -5.50 1.46
C LYS A 30 -8.29 -6.44 0.56
N ARG A 31 -7.64 -6.97 -0.47
CA ARG A 31 -8.19 -8.03 -1.31
C ARG A 31 -7.25 -9.22 -1.42
N PHE A 32 -7.79 -10.41 -1.54
CA PHE A 32 -7.05 -11.62 -1.81
C PHE A 32 -6.88 -11.80 -3.33
N CYS A 33 -5.64 -11.93 -3.77
CA CYS A 33 -5.29 -12.20 -5.16
C CYS A 33 -5.11 -13.71 -5.36
N GLY A 34 -5.88 -14.30 -6.28
CA GLY A 34 -5.77 -15.72 -6.61
C GLY A 34 -4.49 -16.09 -7.35
N GLU A 35 -3.88 -15.16 -8.09
CA GLU A 35 -2.66 -15.40 -8.87
C GLU A 35 -1.41 -15.48 -7.99
N CYS A 36 -1.14 -14.44 -7.20
CA CYS A 36 0.02 -14.41 -6.30
C CYS A 36 -0.25 -15.12 -4.97
N LYS A 37 -1.50 -15.50 -4.69
CA LYS A 37 -1.96 -16.17 -3.46
C LYS A 37 -1.63 -15.39 -2.18
N LEU A 38 -1.65 -14.06 -2.26
CA LEU A 38 -1.38 -13.14 -1.15
C LEU A 38 -2.55 -12.18 -0.93
N ASN A 39 -2.62 -11.64 0.28
CA ASN A 39 -3.42 -10.46 0.56
C ASN A 39 -2.70 -9.23 -0.01
N VAL A 40 -3.38 -8.49 -0.88
CA VAL A 40 -2.95 -7.24 -1.47
C VAL A 40 -3.61 -6.09 -0.71
N TYR A 41 -2.79 -5.24 -0.08
CA TYR A 41 -3.25 -4.11 0.71
C TYR A 41 -3.17 -2.80 -0.07
N ASN A 42 -4.25 -2.02 -0.07
CA ASN A 42 -4.31 -0.74 -0.76
C ASN A 42 -3.84 0.40 0.15
N LEU A 43 -2.55 0.79 0.04
CA LEU A 43 -2.00 1.85 0.90
C LEU A 43 -2.58 3.23 0.56
N SER A 44 -3.03 3.45 -0.68
CA SER A 44 -3.64 4.71 -1.10
C SER A 44 -5.03 4.94 -0.50
N GLY A 45 -5.72 3.86 -0.10
CA GLY A 45 -6.98 3.90 0.64
C GLY A 45 -6.82 3.91 2.16
N MET A 46 -5.59 3.89 2.69
CA MET A 46 -5.30 3.90 4.12
C MET A 46 -4.84 5.28 4.58
N THR A 47 -5.05 5.59 5.86
CA THR A 47 -4.38 6.72 6.51
C THR A 47 -2.87 6.46 6.59
N LYS A 48 -2.09 7.54 6.79
CA LYS A 48 -0.64 7.43 6.95
C LYS A 48 -0.26 6.45 8.07
N ASN A 49 -0.89 6.60 9.24
CA ASN A 49 -0.57 5.78 10.42
C ASN A 49 -0.92 4.30 10.20
N GLU A 50 -2.04 4.01 9.52
CA GLU A 50 -2.41 2.62 9.21
C GLU A 50 -1.44 1.96 8.24
N ALA A 51 -1.07 2.68 7.17
CA ALA A 51 -0.10 2.19 6.20
C ALA A 51 1.28 1.97 6.84
N GLU A 52 1.75 2.92 7.67
CA GLU A 52 3.00 2.78 8.41
C GLU A 52 2.98 1.57 9.34
N ARG A 53 1.90 1.39 10.12
CA ARG A 53 1.75 0.22 11.00
C ARG A 53 1.73 -1.08 10.23
N LEU A 54 1.04 -1.12 9.09
CA LEU A 54 1.00 -2.32 8.23
C LEU A 54 2.41 -2.68 7.74
N VAL A 55 3.16 -1.70 7.22
CA VAL A 55 4.50 -1.94 6.68
C VAL A 55 5.49 -2.32 7.77
N THR A 56 5.44 -1.65 8.93
CA THR A 56 6.34 -1.95 10.06
C THR A 56 6.05 -3.28 10.72
N ASN A 57 4.78 -3.69 10.81
CA ASN A 57 4.40 -4.95 11.48
C ASN A 57 4.35 -6.16 10.53
N ALA A 58 4.59 -5.97 9.23
CA ALA A 58 4.58 -7.07 8.28
C ALA A 58 5.82 -7.95 8.46
N GLU A 59 5.63 -9.13 9.03
CA GLU A 59 6.67 -10.16 9.08
C GLU A 59 6.64 -10.99 7.78
N GLY A 60 7.53 -10.66 6.85
CA GLY A 60 7.72 -11.43 5.60
C GLY A 60 7.15 -10.76 4.35
N ARG A 61 6.48 -11.55 3.49
CA ARG A 61 6.02 -11.08 2.17
C ARG A 61 4.74 -10.25 2.29
N LEU A 62 4.86 -8.94 2.08
CA LEU A 62 3.74 -8.01 2.01
C LEU A 62 3.45 -7.65 0.54
N CYS A 63 2.21 -7.87 0.08
CA CYS A 63 1.76 -7.41 -1.23
C CYS A 63 0.94 -6.13 -1.08
N VAL A 64 1.29 -5.08 -1.81
CA VAL A 64 0.65 -3.76 -1.70
C VAL A 64 0.34 -3.19 -3.08
N ARG A 65 -0.67 -2.32 -3.10
CA ARG A 65 -0.99 -1.42 -4.21
C ARG A 65 -1.01 0.01 -3.69
N PHE A 66 -0.47 0.92 -4.48
CA PHE A 66 -0.53 2.35 -4.20
C PHE A 66 -0.34 3.17 -5.47
N TYR A 67 -0.84 4.39 -5.44
CA TYR A 67 -0.45 5.44 -6.37
C TYR A 67 0.83 6.11 -5.86
N GLN A 68 1.76 6.41 -6.76
CA GLN A 68 3.02 7.06 -6.44
C GLN A 68 3.08 8.41 -7.16
N ARG A 69 3.53 9.46 -6.46
CA ARG A 69 3.85 10.75 -7.08
C ARG A 69 5.20 10.68 -7.78
N ALA A 70 5.47 11.66 -8.64
CA ALA A 70 6.76 11.78 -9.33
C ALA A 70 7.96 11.88 -8.37
N ASP A 71 7.75 12.36 -7.14
CA ASP A 71 8.77 12.44 -6.09
C ASP A 71 8.99 11.12 -5.33
N GLY A 72 8.33 10.03 -5.74
CA GLY A 72 8.43 8.72 -5.10
C GLY A 72 7.50 8.54 -3.89
N SER A 73 6.82 9.58 -3.42
CA SER A 73 5.93 9.48 -2.26
C SER A 73 4.63 8.76 -2.60
N VAL A 74 4.13 7.97 -1.64
CA VAL A 74 2.80 7.34 -1.75
C VAL A 74 1.71 8.43 -1.78
N PHE A 75 0.98 8.48 -2.89
CA PHE A 75 -0.22 9.28 -3.04
C PHE A 75 -1.36 8.63 -2.26
N ARG A 76 -1.76 9.29 -1.18
CA ARG A 76 -2.98 8.96 -0.44
C ARG A 76 -4.07 9.93 -0.87
N TRP A 77 -5.18 9.37 -1.33
CA TRP A 77 -6.37 10.15 -1.60
C TRP A 77 -7.05 10.46 -0.26
N PHE A 78 -7.16 11.73 0.08
CA PHE A 78 -7.88 12.18 1.26
C PHE A 78 -9.21 12.80 0.79
N PRO A 79 -10.35 12.08 0.86
CA PRO A 79 -11.64 12.74 0.79
C PRO A 79 -11.82 13.54 2.06
N ASN A 80 -11.94 14.86 1.95
CA ASN A 80 -12.24 15.78 3.05
C ASN A 80 -11.22 15.79 4.20
N ARG A 81 -10.20 16.65 4.08
CA ARG A 81 -9.78 17.40 5.26
C ARG A 81 -10.74 18.58 5.40
N ASN A 82 -11.62 18.51 6.40
CA ASN A 82 -12.29 19.69 6.94
C ASN A 82 -11.32 20.40 7.90
#